data_AF-A0A1F7MXT3-F1
#
_entry.id   AF-A0A1F7MXT3-F1
#
_cell.length_a   1.000
_cell.length_b   1.000
_cell.length_c   1.000
_cell.angle_alpha   90.00
_cell.angle_beta   90.00
_cell.angle_gamma   90.00
#
_symmetry.space_group_name_H-M   'P 1'
#
loop_
_entity.id
_entity.type
_entity.pdbx_description
1 polymer ?
#
loop_
_entity_poly.entity_id
_entity_poly.type
_entity_poly.pdbx_seq_one_letter_code
_entity_poly.pdbx_strand_id
1 'polypeptide(L)'
;MAKLLGFLLIVNAIILTGWWVTRNYPYKNWVFAVCLVAVFSGIFLLVQDRATEITIKGVGTIRAAVEQASVDAQAIADVRRRIEAQSATVDLVAQQATNARRLGEELAEKTRAAEKRLGEVDQAVALARTKLGELQEITDFTRAVLAAQSDDRRAFDRLEAWANDPKFGLQSEAGAAWAMVLDQHAKAFFMSGFTVPWKQGVDPSKFGVADLRREYANAPVFIRPALIEYVWNRQDIPKRERLSFLADILAGDTSLNAVEYAGRLLSGALDAKLKPLAVKPLLQVWEQKKATIK
;
A
#
# COMPACT_ATOMS: atom_id res chain seq x y z
N MET A 1 -47.94 -96.49 -15.79
CA MET A 1 -49.05 -97.47 -15.92
C MET A 1 -50.36 -96.80 -16.36
N ALA A 2 -50.79 -95.69 -15.74
CA ALA A 2 -52.02 -94.97 -16.07
C ALA A 2 -52.15 -94.48 -17.54
N LYS A 3 -51.04 -94.05 -18.18
CA LYS A 3 -51.02 -93.59 -19.59
C LYS A 3 -51.34 -94.69 -20.60
N LEU A 4 -50.90 -95.92 -20.33
CA LEU A 4 -51.14 -97.08 -21.19
C LEU A 4 -52.60 -97.54 -21.10
N LEU A 5 -53.16 -97.48 -19.88
CA LEU A 5 -54.59 -97.70 -19.59
C LEU A 5 -55.48 -96.65 -20.30
N GLY A 6 -55.13 -95.37 -20.22
CA GLY A 6 -55.87 -94.30 -20.89
C GLY A 6 -55.88 -94.43 -22.42
N PHE A 7 -54.74 -94.80 -23.02
CA PHE A 7 -54.64 -95.05 -24.46
C PHE A 7 -55.47 -96.26 -24.91
N LEU A 8 -55.39 -97.39 -24.19
CA LEU A 8 -56.19 -98.58 -24.46
C LEU A 8 -57.70 -98.30 -24.37
N LEU A 9 -58.11 -97.47 -23.41
CA LEU A 9 -59.50 -97.11 -23.18
C LEU A 9 -60.08 -96.27 -24.33
N ILE A 10 -59.30 -95.33 -24.86
CA ILE A 10 -59.68 -94.51 -26.05
C ILE A 10 -59.77 -95.39 -27.30
N VAL A 11 -58.77 -96.24 -27.55
CA VAL A 11 -58.73 -97.11 -28.75
C VAL A 11 -59.90 -98.11 -28.73
N ASN A 12 -60.19 -98.71 -27.57
CA ASN A 12 -61.27 -99.68 -27.44
C ASN A 12 -62.64 -99.02 -27.63
N ALA A 13 -62.86 -97.81 -27.10
CA ALA A 13 -64.08 -97.05 -27.32
C ALA A 13 -64.32 -96.73 -28.81
N ILE A 14 -63.28 -96.34 -29.55
CA ILE A 14 -63.38 -96.03 -30.99
C ILE A 14 -63.71 -97.29 -31.81
N ILE A 15 -63.05 -98.41 -31.52
CA ILE A 15 -63.27 -99.69 -32.22
C ILE A 15 -64.69 -100.22 -31.96
N LEU A 16 -65.15 -100.21 -30.71
CA LEU A 16 -66.51 -100.61 -30.34
C LEU A 16 -67.57 -99.74 -31.03
N THR A 17 -67.37 -98.42 -31.05
CA THR A 17 -68.32 -97.50 -31.71
C THR A 17 -68.38 -97.75 -33.22
N GLY A 18 -67.22 -97.91 -33.88
CA GLY A 18 -67.15 -98.16 -35.32
C GLY A 18 -67.75 -99.50 -35.74
N TRP A 19 -67.50 -100.55 -34.95
CA TRP A 19 -68.09 -101.88 -35.19
C TRP A 19 -69.60 -101.90 -34.96
N TRP A 20 -70.10 -101.14 -33.99
CA TRP A 20 -71.51 -101.14 -33.64
C TRP A 20 -72.36 -100.27 -34.60
N VAL A 21 -71.79 -99.18 -35.11
CA VAL A 21 -72.43 -98.33 -36.14
C VAL A 21 -72.61 -99.09 -37.47
N THR A 22 -71.72 -100.03 -37.81
CA THR A 22 -71.75 -100.76 -39.08
C THR A 22 -72.72 -101.95 -39.12
N ARG A 23 -73.21 -102.47 -37.98
CA ARG A 23 -74.14 -103.62 -37.92
C ARG A 23 -75.61 -103.31 -37.64
N ASN A 24 -75.99 -102.03 -37.57
CA ASN A 24 -77.39 -101.55 -37.46
C ASN A 24 -78.22 -102.16 -36.30
N TYR A 25 -77.63 -102.28 -35.12
CA TYR A 25 -78.32 -102.70 -33.89
C TYR A 25 -79.19 -101.57 -33.27
N PRO A 26 -80.28 -101.88 -32.54
CA PRO A 26 -81.07 -100.88 -31.81
C PRO A 26 -80.30 -100.30 -30.61
N TYR A 27 -80.62 -99.04 -30.22
CA TYR A 27 -80.00 -98.22 -29.13
C TYR A 27 -78.73 -97.37 -29.45
N LYS A 28 -78.62 -96.85 -30.68
CA LYS A 28 -77.48 -96.02 -31.17
C LYS A 28 -77.04 -94.85 -30.26
N ASN A 29 -77.97 -94.14 -29.64
CA ASN A 29 -77.66 -92.90 -28.90
C ASN A 29 -76.95 -93.16 -27.56
N TRP A 30 -77.22 -94.30 -26.91
CA TRP A 30 -76.64 -94.62 -25.60
C TRP A 30 -75.16 -95.01 -25.69
N VAL A 31 -74.78 -95.76 -26.73
CA VAL A 31 -73.39 -96.17 -26.95
C VAL A 31 -72.49 -94.97 -27.27
N PHE A 32 -73.01 -93.98 -28.00
CA PHE A 32 -72.25 -92.75 -28.29
C PHE A 32 -71.94 -91.94 -27.02
N ALA A 33 -72.91 -91.81 -26.11
CA ALA A 33 -72.72 -91.09 -24.84
C ALA A 33 -71.69 -91.79 -23.93
N VAL A 34 -71.76 -93.12 -23.82
CA VAL A 34 -70.79 -93.91 -23.04
C VAL A 34 -69.37 -93.79 -23.61
N CYS A 35 -69.23 -93.79 -24.94
CA CYS A 35 -67.93 -93.62 -25.58
C CYS A 35 -67.36 -92.22 -25.41
N LEU A 36 -68.20 -91.19 -25.41
CA LEU A 36 -67.75 -89.80 -25.19
C LEU A 36 -67.18 -89.63 -23.78
N VAL A 37 -67.86 -90.14 -22.76
CA VAL A 37 -67.36 -90.14 -21.36
C VAL A 37 -66.05 -90.94 -21.22
N ALA A 38 -65.94 -92.07 -21.92
CA ALA A 38 -64.74 -92.89 -21.95
C ALA A 38 -63.54 -92.15 -22.60
N VAL A 39 -63.76 -91.41 -23.69
CA VAL A 39 -62.72 -90.60 -24.34
C VAL A 39 -62.26 -89.46 -23.44
N PHE A 40 -63.18 -88.70 -22.83
CA PHE A 40 -62.80 -87.60 -21.93
C PHE A 40 -62.08 -88.09 -20.66
N SER A 41 -62.49 -89.22 -20.11
CA SER A 41 -61.82 -89.85 -18.96
C SER A 41 -60.41 -90.34 -19.33
N GLY A 42 -60.24 -90.88 -20.54
CA GLY A 42 -58.93 -91.27 -21.08
C GLY A 42 -58.00 -90.08 -21.31
N ILE A 43 -58.53 -88.96 -21.80
CA ILE A 43 -57.78 -87.70 -21.97
C ILE A 43 -57.37 -87.11 -20.62
N PHE A 44 -58.27 -87.10 -19.63
CA PHE A 44 -57.98 -86.60 -18.29
C PHE A 44 -56.85 -87.40 -17.60
N LEU A 45 -56.85 -88.73 -17.73
CA LEU A 45 -55.78 -89.60 -17.22
C LEU A 45 -54.44 -89.41 -17.94
N LEU A 46 -54.43 -88.89 -19.18
CA LEU A 46 -53.21 -88.54 -19.91
C LEU A 46 -52.62 -87.19 -19.46
N VAL A 47 -53.42 -86.29 -18.91
CA VAL A 47 -53.05 -84.89 -18.59
C VAL A 47 -52.72 -84.69 -17.10
N GLN A 48 -53.03 -85.65 -16.24
CA GLN A 48 -52.88 -85.52 -14.77
C GLN A 48 -51.44 -85.25 -14.28
N ASP A 49 -50.40 -85.54 -15.09
CA ASP A 49 -48.98 -85.32 -14.75
C ASP A 49 -48.36 -84.04 -15.35
N ARG A 50 -49.12 -83.15 -15.99
CA ARG A 50 -48.58 -81.92 -16.59
C ARG A 50 -49.35 -80.67 -16.17
N ALA A 51 -49.05 -80.19 -14.96
CA ALA A 51 -49.32 -78.82 -14.52
C ALA A 51 -48.10 -77.89 -14.71
N THR A 52 -47.15 -78.24 -15.58
CA THR A 52 -46.00 -77.41 -15.94
C THR A 52 -45.82 -77.40 -17.46
N GLU A 53 -45.56 -76.20 -17.99
CA GLU A 53 -45.35 -75.85 -19.40
C GLU A 53 -46.60 -75.82 -20.31
N ILE A 54 -47.17 -74.61 -20.45
CA ILE A 54 -47.98 -74.25 -21.62
C ILE A 54 -47.08 -73.46 -22.57
N THR A 55 -46.52 -74.14 -23.57
CA THR A 55 -45.93 -73.53 -24.77
C THR A 55 -47.03 -73.33 -25.81
N ILE A 56 -47.39 -72.07 -26.08
CA ILE A 56 -48.21 -71.72 -27.26
C ILE A 56 -47.23 -71.22 -28.34
N LYS A 57 -47.10 -71.97 -29.44
CA LYS A 57 -46.30 -71.55 -30.60
C LYS A 57 -46.89 -70.28 -31.19
N GLY A 58 -46.20 -69.14 -31.03
CA GLY A 58 -46.52 -67.87 -31.68
C GLY A 58 -46.21 -66.61 -30.88
N VAL A 59 -46.07 -66.70 -29.55
CA VAL A 59 -45.74 -65.55 -28.69
C VAL A 59 -44.72 -66.02 -27.63
N GLY A 60 -43.61 -65.31 -27.48
CA GLY A 60 -42.43 -65.71 -26.70
C GLY A 60 -42.69 -66.03 -25.22
N THR A 61 -41.76 -66.78 -24.63
CA THR A 61 -41.79 -67.37 -23.29
C THR A 61 -41.81 -66.35 -22.14
N ILE A 62 -42.74 -66.52 -21.19
CA ILE A 62 -42.90 -65.75 -19.93
C ILE A 62 -41.60 -65.67 -19.10
N ARG A 63 -40.67 -66.63 -19.25
CA ARG A 63 -39.37 -66.63 -18.56
C ARG A 63 -38.46 -65.48 -18.99
N ALA A 64 -38.48 -65.08 -20.26
CA ALA A 64 -37.68 -63.96 -20.74
C ALA A 64 -38.16 -62.62 -20.16
N ALA A 65 -39.47 -62.44 -20.00
CA ALA A 65 -40.03 -61.23 -19.39
C ALA A 65 -39.73 -61.12 -17.88
N VAL A 66 -39.71 -62.23 -17.15
CA VAL A 66 -39.38 -62.25 -15.70
C VAL A 66 -37.88 -62.04 -15.48
N GLU A 67 -37.03 -62.62 -16.32
CA GLU A 67 -35.58 -62.46 -16.24
C GLU A 67 -35.15 -61.05 -16.65
N GLN A 68 -35.76 -60.49 -17.71
CA GLN A 68 -35.58 -59.09 -18.11
C GLN A 68 -36.05 -58.12 -17.00
N ALA A 69 -37.21 -58.37 -16.37
CA ALA A 69 -37.72 -57.52 -15.29
C ALA A 69 -36.82 -57.52 -14.03
N SER A 70 -36.17 -58.65 -13.70
CA SER A 70 -35.21 -58.72 -12.60
C SER A 70 -33.92 -57.95 -12.90
N VAL A 71 -33.45 -58.02 -14.16
CA VAL A 71 -32.27 -57.27 -14.62
C VAL A 71 -32.56 -55.77 -14.64
N ASP A 72 -33.74 -55.37 -15.13
CA ASP A 72 -34.17 -53.97 -15.14
C ASP A 72 -34.35 -53.42 -13.72
N ALA A 73 -34.90 -54.21 -12.79
CA ALA A 73 -35.02 -53.82 -11.39
C ALA A 73 -33.66 -53.61 -10.71
N GLN A 74 -32.66 -54.44 -11.03
CA GLN A 74 -31.28 -54.25 -10.55
C GLN A 74 -30.62 -53.02 -11.17
N ALA A 75 -30.81 -52.79 -12.47
CA ALA A 75 -30.29 -51.61 -13.15
C ALA A 75 -30.89 -50.31 -12.58
N ILE A 76 -32.21 -50.29 -12.31
CA ILE A 76 -32.90 -49.15 -11.69
C ILE A 76 -32.40 -48.92 -10.26
N ALA A 77 -32.19 -49.99 -9.48
CA ALA A 77 -31.65 -49.87 -8.12
C ALA A 77 -30.22 -49.29 -8.11
N ASP A 78 -29.38 -49.67 -9.07
CA ASP A 78 -28.02 -49.12 -9.19
C ASP A 78 -28.01 -47.68 -9.71
N VAL A 79 -28.91 -47.31 -10.63
CA VAL A 79 -29.10 -45.90 -11.04
C VAL A 79 -29.56 -45.06 -9.85
N ARG A 80 -30.51 -45.56 -9.06
CA ARG A 80 -30.96 -44.87 -7.84
C ARG A 80 -29.83 -44.66 -6.83
N ARG A 81 -29.01 -45.69 -6.56
CA ARG A 81 -27.82 -45.55 -5.70
C ARG A 81 -26.82 -44.53 -6.23
N ARG A 82 -26.60 -44.50 -7.55
CA ARG A 82 -25.71 -43.51 -8.18
C ARG A 82 -26.26 -42.09 -8.08
N ILE A 83 -27.57 -41.92 -8.24
CA ILE A 83 -28.23 -40.60 -8.08
C ILE A 83 -28.19 -40.15 -6.62
N GLU A 84 -28.44 -41.04 -5.65
CA GLU A 84 -28.34 -40.73 -4.21
C GLU A 84 -26.89 -40.40 -3.80
N ALA A 85 -25.89 -41.09 -4.35
CA ALA A 85 -24.48 -40.76 -4.14
C ALA A 85 -24.06 -39.43 -4.82
N GLN A 86 -24.62 -39.14 -5.99
CA GLN A 86 -24.40 -37.87 -6.69
C GLN A 86 -25.13 -36.71 -6.01
N SER A 87 -26.30 -36.91 -5.40
CA SER A 87 -27.03 -35.84 -4.71
C SER A 87 -26.26 -35.33 -3.49
N ALA A 88 -25.64 -36.22 -2.71
CA ALA A 88 -24.75 -35.84 -1.61
C ALA A 88 -23.53 -35.02 -2.10
N THR A 89 -23.04 -35.32 -3.31
CA THR A 89 -21.96 -34.57 -3.95
C THR A 89 -22.44 -33.20 -4.45
N VAL A 90 -23.65 -33.12 -5.01
CA VAL A 90 -24.29 -31.87 -5.45
C VAL A 90 -24.55 -30.94 -4.26
N ASP A 91 -25.02 -31.47 -3.13
CA ASP A 91 -25.24 -30.70 -1.90
C ASP A 91 -23.91 -30.15 -1.34
N LEU A 92 -22.85 -30.97 -1.33
CA LEU A 92 -21.50 -30.55 -0.95
C LEU A 92 -20.96 -29.45 -1.88
N VAL A 93 -21.13 -29.59 -3.19
CA VAL A 93 -20.71 -28.59 -4.18
C VAL A 93 -21.51 -27.30 -4.02
N ALA A 94 -22.81 -27.37 -3.79
CA ALA A 94 -23.66 -26.21 -3.54
C ALA A 94 -23.26 -25.48 -2.24
N GLN A 95 -22.95 -26.24 -1.19
CA GLN A 95 -22.49 -25.69 0.10
C GLN A 95 -21.10 -25.06 -0.03
N GLN A 96 -20.18 -25.70 -0.77
CA GLN A 96 -18.87 -25.14 -1.09
C GLN A 96 -18.99 -23.87 -1.94
N ALA A 97 -19.85 -23.85 -2.95
CA ALA A 97 -20.10 -22.66 -3.78
C ALA A 97 -20.68 -21.50 -2.95
N THR A 98 -21.60 -21.80 -2.02
CA THR A 98 -22.17 -20.81 -1.11
C THR A 98 -21.11 -20.25 -0.15
N ASN A 99 -20.26 -21.12 0.41
CA ASN A 99 -19.15 -20.71 1.27
C ASN A 99 -18.10 -19.91 0.51
N ALA A 100 -17.74 -20.31 -0.70
CA ALA A 100 -16.81 -19.60 -1.57
C ALA A 100 -17.34 -18.21 -1.93
N ARG A 101 -18.64 -18.10 -2.24
CA ARG A 101 -19.30 -16.81 -2.49
C ARG A 101 -19.26 -15.90 -1.27
N ARG A 102 -19.63 -16.42 -0.09
CA ARG A 102 -19.58 -15.67 1.17
C ARG A 102 -18.17 -15.19 1.50
N LEU A 103 -17.17 -16.06 1.34
CA LEU A 103 -15.76 -15.70 1.53
C LEU A 103 -15.30 -14.65 0.51
N GLY A 104 -15.73 -14.76 -0.74
CA GLY A 104 -15.46 -13.77 -1.79
C GLY A 104 -16.07 -12.40 -1.48
N GLU A 105 -17.31 -12.37 -1.00
CA GLU A 105 -17.99 -11.15 -0.56
C GLU A 105 -17.30 -10.52 0.66
N GLU A 106 -16.96 -11.32 1.68
CA GLU A 106 -16.21 -10.86 2.86
C GLU A 106 -14.82 -10.33 2.52
N LEU A 107 -14.11 -11.00 1.59
CA LEU A 107 -12.81 -10.55 1.10
C LEU A 107 -12.94 -9.25 0.31
N ALA A 108 -13.96 -9.11 -0.54
CA ALA A 108 -14.20 -7.89 -1.29
C ALA A 108 -14.51 -6.70 -0.37
N GLU A 109 -15.32 -6.90 0.69
CA GLU A 109 -15.56 -5.87 1.69
C GLU A 109 -14.29 -5.49 2.47
N LYS A 110 -13.52 -6.48 2.94
CA LYS A 110 -12.26 -6.23 3.64
C LYS A 110 -11.25 -5.49 2.75
N THR A 111 -11.20 -5.84 1.46
CA THR A 111 -10.31 -5.17 0.49
C THR A 111 -10.72 -3.71 0.29
N ARG A 112 -12.02 -3.42 0.09
CA ARG A 112 -12.52 -2.04 0.00
C ARG A 112 -12.25 -1.24 1.28
N ALA A 113 -12.44 -1.85 2.44
CA ALA A 113 -12.14 -1.21 3.73
C ALA A 113 -10.64 -0.93 3.89
N ALA A 114 -9.78 -1.85 3.45
CA ALA A 114 -8.33 -1.67 3.46
C ALA A 114 -7.89 -0.57 2.49
N GLU A 115 -8.41 -0.52 1.27
CA GLU A 115 -8.14 0.54 0.28
C GLU A 115 -8.55 1.92 0.81
N LYS A 116 -9.73 2.02 1.43
CA LYS A 116 -10.19 3.26 2.05
C LYS A 116 -9.25 3.72 3.16
N ARG A 117 -8.88 2.81 4.07
CA ARG A 117 -7.93 3.12 5.16
C ARG A 117 -6.56 3.50 4.63
N LEU A 118 -6.09 2.86 3.55
CA LEU A 118 -4.82 3.20 2.91
C LEU A 118 -4.87 4.63 2.36
N GLY A 119 -5.97 5.02 1.69
CA GLY A 119 -6.16 6.40 1.22
C GLY A 119 -6.20 7.43 2.35
N GLU A 120 -6.83 7.12 3.49
CA GLU A 120 -6.82 7.98 4.69
C GLU A 120 -5.40 8.14 5.26
N VAL A 121 -4.62 7.06 5.30
CA VAL A 121 -3.21 7.09 5.73
C VAL A 121 -2.36 7.92 4.78
N ASP A 122 -2.51 7.75 3.47
CA ASP A 122 -1.75 8.53 2.47
C ASP A 122 -2.03 10.03 2.57
N GLN A 123 -3.30 10.41 2.78
CA GLN A 123 -3.68 11.80 3.02
C GLN A 123 -3.07 12.35 4.32
N ALA A 124 -3.11 11.56 5.40
CA ALA A 124 -2.50 11.94 6.67
C ALA A 124 -0.98 12.12 6.55
N VAL A 125 -0.30 11.23 5.81
CA VAL A 125 1.14 11.32 5.53
C VAL A 125 1.46 12.56 4.70
N ALA A 126 0.67 12.86 3.67
CA ALA A 126 0.85 14.06 2.85
C ALA A 126 0.69 15.34 3.69
N LEU A 127 -0.36 15.41 4.51
CA LEU A 127 -0.59 16.53 5.42
C LEU A 127 0.55 16.68 6.44
N ALA A 128 0.99 15.58 7.04
CA ALA A 128 2.09 15.57 8.00
C ALA A 128 3.40 16.08 7.38
N ARG A 129 3.72 15.69 6.13
CA ARG A 129 4.90 16.18 5.41
C ARG A 129 4.84 17.69 5.19
N THR A 130 3.69 18.22 4.79
CA THR A 130 3.49 19.67 4.63
C THR A 130 3.67 20.41 5.95
N LYS A 131 3.02 19.93 7.03
CA LYS A 131 3.13 20.55 8.36
C LYS A 131 4.53 20.47 8.95
N LEU A 132 5.26 19.39 8.70
CA LEU A 132 6.66 19.29 9.10
C LEU A 132 7.53 20.30 8.35
N GLY A 133 7.26 20.52 7.05
CA GLY A 133 7.92 21.56 6.26
C GLY A 133 7.70 22.96 6.82
N GLU A 134 6.43 23.32 7.08
CA GLU A 134 6.06 24.59 7.71
C GLU A 134 6.75 24.78 9.07
N LEU A 135 6.76 23.75 9.92
CA LEU A 135 7.39 23.79 11.24
C LEU A 135 8.91 23.97 11.16
N GLN A 136 9.56 23.28 10.21
CA GLN A 136 10.99 23.42 9.96
C GLN A 136 11.32 24.85 9.54
N GLU A 137 10.52 25.43 8.65
CA GLU A 137 10.70 26.80 8.18
C GLU A 137 10.59 27.83 9.32
N ILE A 138 9.57 27.70 10.18
CA ILE A 138 9.40 28.55 11.38
C ILE A 138 10.57 28.37 12.34
N THR A 139 11.06 27.15 12.52
CA THR A 139 12.18 26.86 13.42
C THR A 139 13.47 27.49 12.93
N ASP A 140 13.76 27.35 11.63
CA ASP A 140 14.96 27.92 11.02
C ASP A 140 14.90 29.44 11.00
N PHE A 141 13.72 30.01 10.72
CA PHE A 141 13.46 31.45 10.86
C PHE A 141 13.76 31.94 12.27
N THR A 142 13.13 31.34 13.29
CA THR A 142 13.30 31.73 14.69
C THR A 142 14.76 31.64 15.13
N ARG A 143 15.46 30.56 14.75
CA ARG A 143 16.89 30.40 15.03
C ARG A 143 17.72 31.51 14.40
N ALA A 144 17.46 31.86 13.15
CA ALA A 144 18.18 32.93 12.48
C ALA A 144 17.92 34.30 13.12
N VAL A 145 16.68 34.59 13.53
CA VAL A 145 16.36 35.85 14.25
C VAL A 145 17.14 35.93 15.56
N LEU A 146 17.11 34.88 16.38
CA LEU A 146 17.84 34.85 17.65
C LEU A 146 19.35 34.95 17.45
N ALA A 147 19.90 34.24 16.46
CA ALA A 147 21.32 34.30 16.13
C ALA A 147 21.74 35.69 15.63
N ALA A 148 20.97 36.30 14.73
CA ALA A 148 21.26 37.64 14.21
C ALA A 148 21.22 38.71 15.31
N GLN A 149 20.26 38.61 16.24
CA GLN A 149 20.19 39.48 17.42
C GLN A 149 21.33 39.23 18.42
N SER A 150 21.98 38.08 18.36
CA SER A 150 23.10 37.67 19.22
C SER A 150 24.45 37.65 18.48
N ASP A 151 24.64 38.63 17.60
CA ASP A 151 25.93 38.91 16.94
C ASP A 151 26.33 37.95 15.80
N ASP A 152 25.41 37.17 15.24
CA ASP A 152 25.70 36.29 14.09
C ASP A 152 25.42 36.99 12.75
N ARG A 153 26.49 37.36 12.04
CA ARG A 153 26.40 37.94 10.70
C ARG A 153 25.75 37.00 9.68
N ARG A 154 26.07 35.71 9.69
CA ARG A 154 25.53 34.77 8.68
C ARG A 154 24.03 34.62 8.83
N ALA A 155 23.53 34.65 10.08
CA ALA A 155 22.11 34.68 10.35
C ALA A 155 21.47 35.99 9.85
N PHE A 156 22.12 37.13 10.07
CA PHE A 156 21.67 38.41 9.53
C PHE A 156 21.60 38.42 7.99
N ASP A 157 22.65 37.96 7.30
CA ASP A 157 22.70 37.86 5.84
C ASP A 157 21.63 36.88 5.32
N ARG A 158 21.29 35.83 6.08
CA ARG A 158 20.21 34.90 5.75
C ARG A 158 18.83 35.56 5.86
N LEU A 159 18.59 36.40 6.87
CA LEU A 159 17.35 37.17 6.97
C LEU A 159 17.21 38.13 5.78
N GLU A 160 18.30 38.75 5.31
CA GLU A 160 18.29 39.56 4.08
C GLU A 160 17.89 38.72 2.87
N ALA A 161 18.49 37.53 2.71
CA ALA A 161 18.20 36.65 1.59
C ALA A 161 16.73 36.20 1.59
N TRP A 162 16.20 35.79 2.74
CA TRP A 162 14.79 35.41 2.90
C TRP A 162 13.82 36.56 2.69
N ALA A 163 14.16 37.78 3.12
CA ALA A 163 13.36 38.97 2.84
C ALA A 163 13.22 39.25 1.33
N ASN A 164 14.24 38.89 0.55
CA ASN A 164 14.28 39.06 -0.90
C ASN A 164 13.81 37.84 -1.69
N ASP A 165 13.44 36.73 -1.03
CA ASP A 165 12.95 35.52 -1.67
C ASP A 165 11.41 35.47 -1.65
N PRO A 166 10.73 35.66 -2.80
CA PRO A 166 9.27 35.61 -2.87
C PRO A 166 8.69 34.22 -2.62
N LYS A 167 9.51 33.16 -2.56
CA LYS A 167 9.08 31.79 -2.28
C LYS A 167 9.16 31.43 -0.80
N PHE A 168 9.80 32.25 0.02
CA PHE A 168 9.90 32.02 1.45
C PHE A 168 8.56 32.37 2.11
N GLY A 169 7.95 31.42 2.83
CA GLY A 169 6.62 31.59 3.42
C GLY A 169 6.57 32.68 4.49
N LEU A 170 7.71 33.01 5.09
CA LEU A 170 7.88 34.06 6.11
C LEU A 170 8.68 35.27 5.57
N GLN A 171 8.56 35.56 4.26
CA GLN A 171 9.31 36.64 3.59
C GLN A 171 9.14 38.00 4.30
N SER A 172 7.90 38.38 4.60
CA SER A 172 7.59 39.68 5.22
C SER A 172 8.21 39.78 6.63
N GLU A 173 8.11 38.71 7.41
CA GLU A 173 8.66 38.59 8.75
C GLU A 173 10.19 38.62 8.74
N ALA A 174 10.82 37.97 7.75
CA ALA A 174 12.26 38.06 7.52
C ALA A 174 12.70 39.48 7.20
N GLY A 175 11.96 40.19 6.36
CA GLY A 175 12.22 41.61 6.05
C GLY A 175 12.12 42.51 7.28
N ALA A 176 11.08 42.33 8.09
CA ALA A 176 10.91 43.07 9.34
C ALA A 176 12.02 42.77 10.35
N ALA A 177 12.38 41.49 10.53
CA ALA A 177 13.45 41.07 11.44
C ALA A 177 14.82 41.60 11.00
N TRP A 178 15.12 41.51 9.69
CA TRP A 178 16.35 42.08 9.11
C TRP A 178 16.44 43.58 9.33
N ALA A 179 15.37 44.33 9.04
CA ALA A 179 15.32 45.78 9.24
C ALA A 179 15.50 46.17 10.73
N MET A 180 14.89 45.41 11.65
CA MET A 180 15.06 45.64 13.08
C MET A 180 16.50 45.47 13.53
N VAL A 181 17.19 44.40 13.11
CA VAL A 181 18.61 44.20 13.43
C VAL A 181 19.45 45.31 12.80
N LEU A 182 19.18 45.68 11.54
CA LEU A 182 19.88 46.78 10.87
C LEU A 182 19.75 48.09 11.65
N ASP A 183 18.55 48.44 12.13
CA ASP A 183 18.30 49.68 12.87
C ASP A 183 18.91 49.67 14.27
N GLN A 184 18.94 48.52 14.95
CA GLN A 184 19.66 48.36 16.23
C GLN A 184 21.15 48.69 16.09
N HIS A 185 21.74 48.35 14.94
CA HIS A 185 23.14 48.58 14.61
C HIS A 185 23.41 49.92 13.90
N ALA A 186 22.37 50.66 13.51
CA ALA A 186 22.48 51.96 12.83
C ALA A 186 22.44 53.17 13.79
N LYS A 187 22.53 52.95 15.11
CA LYS A 187 22.45 54.03 16.11
C LYS A 187 23.53 55.10 15.89
N ALA A 188 23.17 56.36 16.11
CA ALA A 188 24.10 57.50 15.97
C ALA A 188 25.25 57.43 16.98
N PHE A 189 24.95 56.97 18.20
CA PHE A 189 25.91 56.75 19.27
C PHE A 189 26.29 55.27 19.35
N PHE A 190 27.59 55.00 19.44
CA PHE A 190 28.14 53.66 19.60
C PHE A 190 29.15 53.65 20.75
N MET A 191 29.29 52.51 21.43
CA MET A 191 30.27 52.37 22.50
C MET A 191 31.69 52.47 21.93
N SER A 192 32.55 53.25 22.57
CA SER A 192 33.97 53.44 22.25
C SER A 192 34.76 53.59 23.55
N GLY A 193 36.08 53.68 23.49
CA GLY A 193 36.95 53.69 24.66
C GLY A 193 37.25 52.29 25.18
N PHE A 194 37.16 51.28 24.31
CA PHE A 194 37.46 49.91 24.68
C PHE A 194 38.95 49.75 24.99
N THR A 195 39.26 48.93 26.01
CA THR A 195 40.64 48.58 26.34
C THR A 195 40.88 47.11 26.03
N VAL A 196 41.93 46.81 25.28
CA VAL A 196 42.35 45.43 25.03
C VAL A 196 43.11 44.90 26.26
N PRO A 197 42.69 43.78 26.87
CA PRO A 197 43.37 43.20 28.02
C PRO A 197 44.62 42.44 27.57
N TRP A 198 45.69 43.19 27.25
CA TRP A 198 46.96 42.61 26.85
C TRP A 198 47.57 41.73 27.95
N LYS A 199 48.23 40.63 27.55
CA LYS A 199 48.94 39.76 28.48
C LYS A 199 50.09 40.53 29.15
N GLN A 200 50.38 40.18 30.40
CA GLN A 200 51.48 40.79 31.14
C GLN A 200 52.82 40.60 30.40
N GLY A 201 53.61 41.67 30.29
CA GLY A 201 54.90 41.67 29.60
C GLY A 201 54.82 41.81 28.07
N VAL A 202 53.62 41.86 27.49
CA VAL A 202 53.44 42.16 26.07
C VAL A 202 53.36 43.68 25.88
N ASP A 203 54.20 44.20 24.99
CA ASP A 203 54.12 45.60 24.55
C ASP A 203 53.46 45.67 23.16
N PRO A 204 52.15 45.98 23.10
CA PRO A 204 51.39 45.97 21.85
C PRO A 204 51.79 47.13 20.92
N SER A 205 52.46 48.17 21.42
CA SER A 205 52.93 49.29 20.60
C SER A 205 54.00 48.86 19.59
N LYS A 206 54.67 47.74 19.84
CA LYS A 206 55.68 47.16 18.93
C LYS A 206 55.09 46.29 17.82
N PHE A 207 53.80 45.97 17.89
CA PHE A 207 53.14 45.14 16.89
C PHE A 207 52.91 45.92 15.59
N GLY A 208 53.28 45.32 14.46
CA GLY A 208 52.87 45.80 13.14
C GLY A 208 51.45 45.37 12.80
N VAL A 209 50.90 45.86 11.67
CA VAL A 209 49.52 45.53 11.26
C VAL A 209 49.33 44.02 11.06
N ALA A 210 50.35 43.31 10.58
CA ALA A 210 50.31 41.87 10.38
C ALA A 210 50.21 41.10 11.71
N ASP A 211 50.86 41.58 12.77
CA ASP A 211 50.77 40.99 14.10
C ASP A 211 49.39 41.23 14.71
N LEU A 212 48.89 42.47 14.58
CA LEU A 212 47.56 42.85 15.07
C LEU A 212 46.43 42.09 14.36
N ARG A 213 46.60 41.75 13.08
CA ARG A 213 45.69 40.85 12.35
C ARG A 213 45.65 39.46 12.94
N ARG A 214 46.79 38.91 13.36
CA ARG A 214 46.86 37.60 14.02
C ARG A 214 46.24 37.65 15.41
N GLU A 215 46.49 38.71 16.18
CA GLU A 215 45.84 38.93 17.47
C GLU A 215 44.32 39.00 17.30
N TYR A 216 43.83 39.73 16.29
CA TYR A 216 42.40 39.81 15.98
C TYR A 216 41.78 38.47 15.61
N ALA A 217 42.41 37.70 14.72
CA ALA A 217 41.89 36.40 14.28
C ALA A 217 41.75 35.40 15.44
N ASN A 218 42.63 35.48 16.44
CA ASN A 218 42.63 34.60 17.61
C ASN A 218 41.82 35.17 18.79
N ALA A 219 41.34 36.41 18.70
CA ALA A 219 40.63 37.05 19.79
C ALA A 219 39.21 36.51 19.95
N PRO A 220 38.74 36.36 21.21
CA PRO A 220 37.32 36.17 21.49
C PRO A 220 36.48 37.29 20.89
N VAL A 221 35.27 36.96 20.43
CA VAL A 221 34.38 37.89 19.73
C VAL A 221 34.14 39.19 20.50
N PHE A 222 33.92 39.10 21.82
CA PHE A 222 33.68 40.27 22.67
C PHE A 222 34.86 41.24 22.78
N ILE A 223 36.09 40.82 22.44
CA ILE A 223 37.29 41.68 22.41
C ILE A 223 37.51 42.32 21.04
N ARG A 224 36.89 41.79 19.97
CA ARG A 224 37.13 42.25 18.59
C ARG A 224 36.90 43.76 18.39
N PRO A 225 35.83 44.39 18.93
CA PRO A 225 35.67 45.85 18.84
C PRO A 225 36.84 46.62 19.46
N ALA A 226 37.39 46.14 20.58
CA ALA A 226 38.53 46.76 21.24
C ALA A 226 39.81 46.70 20.38
N LEU A 227 40.05 45.57 19.72
CA LEU A 227 41.18 45.44 18.81
C LEU A 227 41.01 46.30 17.55
N ILE A 228 39.79 46.42 17.04
CA ILE A 228 39.48 47.33 15.92
C ILE A 228 39.80 48.77 16.30
N GLU A 229 39.31 49.22 17.46
CA GLU A 229 39.57 50.55 17.98
C GLU A 229 41.06 50.80 18.22
N TYR A 230 41.76 49.82 18.80
CA TYR A 230 43.19 49.89 19.03
C TYR A 230 43.97 50.08 17.71
N VAL A 231 43.74 49.23 16.70
CA VAL A 231 44.40 49.34 15.39
C VAL A 231 44.06 50.68 14.71
N TRP A 232 42.81 51.12 14.81
CA TRP A 232 42.37 52.38 14.22
C TRP A 232 43.12 53.60 14.80
N ASN A 233 43.36 53.59 16.11
CA ASN A 233 44.01 54.70 16.82
C ASN A 233 45.55 54.71 16.69
N ARG A 234 46.17 53.66 16.14
CA ARG A 234 47.62 53.56 15.90
C ARG A 234 48.07 54.44 14.73
N GLN A 235 48.52 55.66 15.02
CA GLN A 235 48.96 56.62 14.00
C GLN A 235 50.30 56.29 13.36
N ASP A 236 51.09 55.42 13.99
CA ASP A 236 52.31 54.85 13.44
C ASP A 236 52.05 53.86 12.28
N ILE A 237 50.83 53.32 12.17
CA ILE A 237 50.43 52.44 11.07
C ILE A 237 49.85 53.28 9.91
N PRO A 238 50.32 53.09 8.66
CA PRO A 238 49.81 53.80 7.50
C PRO A 238 48.28 53.74 7.40
N LYS A 239 47.63 54.86 7.04
CA LYS A 239 46.16 54.93 7.02
C LYS A 239 45.58 53.88 6.07
N ARG A 240 46.20 53.67 4.91
CA ARG A 240 45.82 52.62 3.97
C ARG A 240 45.83 51.22 4.59
N GLU A 241 46.81 50.88 5.42
CA GLU A 241 46.89 49.58 6.08
C GLU A 241 45.80 49.42 7.15
N ARG A 242 45.54 50.47 7.93
CA ARG A 242 44.41 50.50 8.87
C ARG A 242 43.08 50.31 8.17
N LEU A 243 42.85 50.99 7.05
CA LEU A 243 41.59 50.84 6.29
C LEU A 243 41.47 49.47 5.61
N SER A 244 42.58 48.91 5.10
CA SER A 244 42.60 47.53 4.61
C SER A 244 42.20 46.55 5.70
N PHE A 245 42.67 46.75 6.94
CA PHE A 245 42.26 45.90 8.06
C PHE A 245 40.76 45.96 8.32
N LEU A 246 40.14 47.14 8.30
CA LEU A 246 38.69 47.28 8.43
C LEU A 246 37.94 46.62 7.26
N ALA A 247 38.43 46.77 6.03
CA ALA A 247 37.82 46.15 4.85
C ALA A 247 37.84 44.62 4.93
N ASP A 248 38.92 44.03 5.44
CA ASP A 248 39.02 42.58 5.61
C ASP A 248 38.04 42.05 6.67
N ILE A 249 37.80 42.81 7.74
CA ILE A 249 36.77 42.50 8.73
C ILE A 249 35.38 42.52 8.09
N LEU A 250 35.08 43.56 7.31
CA LEU A 250 33.81 43.64 6.57
C LEU A 250 33.63 42.45 5.62
N ALA A 251 34.70 42.02 4.96
CA ALA A 251 34.64 40.91 4.02
C ALA A 251 34.40 39.57 4.71
N GLY A 252 35.01 39.31 5.87
CA GLY A 252 35.12 37.95 6.40
C GLY A 252 34.68 37.71 7.84
N ASP A 253 34.47 38.74 8.67
CA ASP A 253 34.18 38.51 10.08
C ASP A 253 32.77 37.96 10.29
N THR A 254 32.62 37.12 11.32
CA THR A 254 31.37 36.45 11.70
C THR A 254 30.54 37.26 12.69
N SER A 255 31.17 38.18 13.42
CA SER A 255 30.53 39.06 14.39
C SER A 255 29.90 40.26 13.70
N LEU A 256 28.59 40.40 13.82
CA LEU A 256 27.85 41.53 13.29
C LEU A 256 28.27 42.86 13.93
N ASN A 257 28.56 42.87 15.22
CA ASN A 257 29.10 43.99 15.99
C ASN A 257 30.49 44.40 15.49
N ALA A 258 31.37 43.43 15.24
CA ALA A 258 32.70 43.72 14.70
C ALA A 258 32.60 44.32 13.29
N VAL A 259 31.72 43.78 12.45
CA VAL A 259 31.46 44.30 11.10
C VAL A 259 30.83 45.69 11.13
N GLU A 260 29.84 45.92 12.00
CA GLU A 260 29.23 47.25 12.21
C GLU A 260 30.28 48.26 12.63
N TYR A 261 31.09 47.93 13.64
CA TYR A 261 32.09 48.83 14.19
C TYR A 261 33.16 49.19 13.14
N ALA A 262 33.68 48.18 12.43
CA ALA A 262 34.61 48.41 11.34
C ALA A 262 33.96 49.20 10.18
N GLY A 263 32.69 48.95 9.89
CA GLY A 263 31.95 49.57 8.80
C GLY A 263 31.70 51.05 9.06
N ARG A 264 31.44 51.40 10.32
CA ARG A 264 31.31 52.80 10.78
C ARG A 264 32.61 53.56 10.60
N LEU A 265 33.72 53.00 11.09
CA LEU A 265 35.05 53.62 10.96
C LEU A 265 35.44 53.77 9.48
N LEU A 266 35.21 52.73 8.66
CA LEU A 266 35.51 52.77 7.24
C LEU A 266 34.65 53.80 6.50
N SER A 267 33.33 53.82 6.75
CA SER A 267 32.39 54.77 6.16
C SER A 267 32.78 56.22 6.47
N GLY A 268 33.12 56.50 7.75
CA GLY A 268 33.59 57.81 8.18
C GLY A 268 34.94 58.20 7.57
N ALA A 269 35.89 57.27 7.53
CA ALA A 269 37.23 57.53 6.99
C ALA A 269 37.25 57.78 5.48
N LEU A 270 36.28 57.20 4.75
CA LEU A 270 36.10 57.35 3.31
C LEU A 270 35.11 58.45 2.93
N ASP A 271 34.47 59.11 3.90
CA ASP A 271 33.32 60.02 3.69
C ASP A 271 32.26 59.40 2.77
N ALA A 272 31.93 58.12 3.00
CA ALA A 272 31.03 57.37 2.13
C ALA A 272 29.55 57.68 2.39
N LYS A 273 29.21 58.16 3.60
CA LYS A 273 27.83 58.43 4.05
C LYS A 273 26.89 57.22 3.92
N LEU A 274 27.46 56.01 4.02
CA LEU A 274 26.74 54.74 3.98
C LEU A 274 26.48 54.24 5.40
N LYS A 275 25.38 53.50 5.58
CA LYS A 275 25.10 52.78 6.83
C LYS A 275 26.25 51.79 7.12
N PRO A 276 26.65 51.59 8.40
CA PRO A 276 27.79 50.74 8.75
C PRO A 276 27.72 49.30 8.21
N LEU A 277 26.51 48.71 8.19
CA LEU A 277 26.26 47.35 7.70
C LEU A 277 26.00 47.29 6.19
N ALA A 278 26.13 48.39 5.44
CA ALA A 278 26.07 48.37 3.98
C ALA A 278 27.39 47.81 3.39
N VAL A 279 27.69 46.55 3.71
CA VAL A 279 28.99 45.90 3.47
C VAL A 279 29.39 45.95 2.01
N LYS A 280 28.52 45.50 1.08
CA LYS A 280 28.83 45.45 -0.35
C LYS A 280 29.13 46.85 -0.92
N PRO A 281 28.26 47.87 -0.75
CA PRO A 281 28.58 49.24 -1.17
C PRO A 281 29.85 49.82 -0.53
N LEU A 282 30.07 49.60 0.77
CA LEU A 282 31.26 50.11 1.45
C LEU A 282 32.56 49.51 0.89
N LEU A 283 32.58 48.20 0.63
CA LEU A 283 33.72 47.54 0.02
C LEU A 283 33.98 48.03 -1.41
N GLN A 284 32.94 48.34 -2.19
CA GLN A 284 33.09 48.95 -3.52
C GLN A 284 33.75 50.33 -3.45
N VAL A 285 33.32 51.18 -2.51
CA VAL A 285 33.93 52.51 -2.30
C VAL A 285 35.38 52.37 -1.85
N TRP A 286 35.67 51.41 -0.98
CA TRP A 286 37.04 51.10 -0.57
C TRP A 286 37.92 50.73 -1.77
N GLU A 287 37.46 49.80 -2.61
CA GLU A 287 38.20 49.35 -3.79
C GLU A 287 38.52 50.49 -4.76
N GLN A 288 37.61 51.47 -4.91
CA GLN A 288 37.83 52.65 -5.76
C GLN A 288 38.84 53.63 -5.17
N LYS A 289 38.87 53.80 -3.84
CA LYS A 289 39.68 54.82 -3.16
C LYS A 289 41.03 54.31 -2.63
N LYS A 290 41.22 52.99 -2.48
CA LYS A 290 42.40 52.42 -1.80
C LYS A 290 43.73 52.82 -2.42
N ALA A 291 43.79 53.03 -3.74
CA ALA A 291 45.01 53.44 -4.44
C ALA A 291 45.41 54.89 -4.18
N THR A 292 44.46 55.76 -3.82
CA THR A 292 44.70 57.20 -3.58
C THR A 292 45.01 57.52 -2.12
N ILE A 293 44.85 56.54 -1.22
CA ILE A 293 45.07 56.72 0.22
C ILE A 293 46.52 56.39 0.55
N LYS A 294 47.19 57.34 1.21
CA LYS A 294 48.57 57.19 1.71
C LYS A 294 48.60 56.39 3.00
#